data_AF-A0A959B1I0-F1
#
_entry.id   AF-A0A959B1I0-F1
#
_cell.length_a   1.000
_cell.length_b   1.000
_cell.length_c   1.000
_cell.angle_alpha   90.00
_cell.angle_beta   90.00
_cell.angle_gamma   90.00
#
_symmetry.space_group_name_H-M   'P 1'
#
loop_
_entity.id
_entity.type
_entity.pdbx_description
1 polymer ?
#
loop_
_entity_poly.entity_id
_entity_poly.type
_entity_poly.pdbx_seq_one_letter_code
_entity_poly.pdbx_strand_id
1 'polypeptide(L)'
;QDYKRDQSGQPVVSHLNESILREVARAGDGSYFNLSAGSAQVVEALQEGIGRMEKRELEQRVFSEYNSYFQWFVGLALLLLFLEFLLPYRSSQRLTGKDLFDV
;
A
#
# COMPACT_ATOMS: atom_id res chain seq x y z
N GLN A 1 -22.45 39.35 -17.24
CA GLN A 1 -22.39 37.96 -16.74
C GLN A 1 -23.64 37.27 -17.23
N ASP A 2 -23.53 36.29 -18.12
CA ASP A 2 -24.68 35.54 -18.63
C ASP A 2 -24.93 34.32 -17.75
N TYR A 3 -26.19 34.10 -17.37
CA TYR A 3 -26.61 32.95 -16.57
C TYR A 3 -26.79 31.72 -17.45
N LYS A 4 -26.54 30.53 -16.89
CA LYS A 4 -26.86 29.27 -17.57
C LYS A 4 -28.36 29.21 -17.84
N ARG A 5 -28.75 28.96 -19.08
CA ARG A 5 -30.15 28.79 -19.49
C ARG A 5 -30.45 27.33 -19.78
N ASP A 6 -31.68 26.92 -19.52
CA ASP A 6 -32.17 25.58 -19.88
C ASP A 6 -32.49 25.49 -21.39
N GLN A 7 -32.98 24.32 -21.83
CA GLN A 7 -33.35 24.10 -23.23
C GLN A 7 -34.50 24.99 -23.71
N SER A 8 -35.25 25.59 -22.78
CA SER A 8 -36.37 26.50 -23.04
C SER A 8 -35.95 27.97 -22.98
N GLY A 9 -34.66 28.27 -22.76
CA GLY A 9 -34.12 29.62 -22.67
C GLY A 9 -34.35 30.31 -21.31
N GLN A 10 -34.85 29.60 -20.30
CA GLN A 10 -35.06 30.15 -18.95
C GLN A 10 -33.79 30.05 -18.09
N PRO A 11 -33.49 31.02 -17.22
CA PRO A 11 -32.35 30.96 -16.31
C PRO A 11 -32.45 29.75 -15.36
N VAL A 12 -31.37 28.97 -15.26
CA VAL A 12 -31.27 27.84 -14.33
C VAL A 12 -30.98 28.36 -12.94
N VAL A 13 -31.84 28.00 -11.98
CA VAL A 13 -31.65 28.31 -10.56
C VAL A 13 -31.24 27.05 -9.80
N SER A 14 -30.07 27.07 -9.17
CA SER A 14 -29.60 25.98 -8.31
C SER A 14 -29.94 26.25 -6.85
N HIS A 15 -30.49 25.25 -6.17
CA HIS A 15 -30.76 25.31 -4.73
C HIS A 15 -29.98 24.23 -3.98
N LEU A 16 -29.48 24.57 -2.79
CA LEU A 16 -28.88 23.62 -1.88
C LEU A 16 -29.97 22.70 -1.32
N ASN A 17 -29.83 21.39 -1.52
CA ASN A 17 -30.71 20.41 -0.91
C ASN A 17 -29.96 19.63 0.19
N GLU A 18 -30.05 20.13 1.42
CA GLU A 18 -29.38 19.49 2.56
C GLU A 18 -29.93 18.10 2.90
N SER A 19 -31.19 17.83 2.57
CA SER A 19 -31.82 16.54 2.91
C SER A 19 -31.15 15.39 2.16
N ILE A 20 -30.97 15.55 0.84
CA ILE A 20 -30.27 14.59 -0.02
C ILE A 20 -28.81 14.48 0.41
N LEU A 21 -28.15 15.61 0.71
CA LEU A 21 -26.74 15.60 1.12
C LEU A 21 -26.53 14.84 2.44
N ARG A 22 -27.46 14.97 3.41
CA ARG A 22 -27.45 14.18 4.65
C ARG A 22 -27.70 12.70 4.40
N GLU A 23 -28.62 12.37 3.49
CA GLU A 23 -28.91 10.97 3.14
C GLU A 23 -27.71 10.29 2.48
N VAL A 24 -27.06 10.96 1.51
CA VAL A 24 -25.85 10.45 0.85
C VAL A 24 -24.71 10.28 1.84
N ALA A 25 -24.50 11.24 2.74
CA ALA A 25 -23.47 11.13 3.77
C ALA A 25 -23.72 9.91 4.67
N ARG A 26 -24.96 9.71 5.13
CA ARG A 26 -25.35 8.54 5.93
C ARG A 26 -25.20 7.22 5.17
N ALA A 27 -25.53 7.20 3.89
CA ALA A 27 -25.36 6.02 3.04
C ALA A 27 -23.87 5.64 2.87
N GLY A 28 -22.97 6.63 2.91
CA GLY A 28 -21.52 6.44 2.91
C GLY A 28 -20.89 6.28 4.30
N ASP A 29 -21.69 6.07 5.34
CA ASP A 29 -21.25 5.97 6.74
C ASP A 29 -20.42 7.19 7.21
N GLY A 30 -20.73 8.35 6.65
CA GLY A 30 -20.08 9.62 6.90
C GLY A 30 -21.03 10.69 7.45
N SER A 31 -20.50 11.89 7.66
CA SER A 31 -21.21 13.03 8.25
C SER A 31 -21.33 14.19 7.26
N TYR A 32 -22.50 14.83 7.23
CA TYR A 32 -22.74 16.05 6.45
C TYR A 32 -22.45 17.29 7.30
N PHE A 33 -21.75 18.26 6.71
CA PHE A 33 -21.44 19.54 7.34
C PHE A 33 -21.83 20.69 6.40
N ASN A 34 -22.63 21.64 6.90
CA ASN A 34 -22.96 22.86 6.15
C ASN A 34 -21.92 23.95 6.45
N LEU A 35 -21.16 24.35 5.42
CA LEU A 35 -20.10 25.37 5.55
C LEU A 35 -20.63 26.80 5.74
N SER A 36 -21.89 27.08 5.38
CA SER A 36 -22.50 28.40 5.56
C SER A 36 -22.81 28.71 7.03
N ALA A 37 -22.89 27.70 7.90
CA ALA A 37 -23.21 27.85 9.32
C ALA A 37 -21.99 28.18 10.21
N GLY A 38 -20.76 28.07 9.69
CA GLY A 38 -19.54 28.38 10.41
C GLY A 38 -18.41 27.40 10.10
N SER A 39 -17.36 27.87 9.45
CA SER A 39 -16.22 27.05 9.02
C SER A 39 -15.43 26.45 10.19
N ALA A 40 -15.37 27.13 11.34
CA ALA A 40 -14.55 26.70 12.48
C ALA A 40 -15.03 25.37 13.09
N GLN A 41 -16.34 25.21 13.32
CA GLN A 41 -16.91 23.97 13.88
C GLN A 41 -16.78 22.79 12.91
N VAL A 42 -16.89 23.05 11.60
CA VAL A 42 -16.70 22.02 10.57
C VAL A 42 -15.25 21.54 10.55
N VAL A 43 -14.29 22.46 10.66
CA VAL A 43 -12.86 22.11 10.72
C VAL A 43 -12.54 21.30 11.98
N GLU A 44 -13.09 21.68 13.13
CA GLU A 44 -12.90 20.94 14.39
C GLU A 44 -13.49 19.53 14.31
N ALA A 45 -14.71 19.37 13.80
CA ALA A 45 -15.35 18.07 13.64
C ALA A 45 -14.61 17.16 12.63
N LEU A 46 -14.03 17.74 11.57
CA LEU A 46 -13.18 17.01 10.63
C LEU A 46 -11.86 16.57 11.28
N GLN A 47 -11.20 17.45 12.04
CA GLN A 47 -9.99 17.10 12.76
C GLN A 47 -10.23 15.99 13.78
N GLU A 48 -11.37 16.03 14.48
CA GLU A 48 -11.76 14.97 15.41
C GLU A 48 -12.08 13.66 14.67
N GLY A 49 -12.79 13.70 13.53
CA GLY A 49 -13.07 12.53 12.71
C GLY A 49 -11.78 11.87 12.18
N ILE A 50 -10.83 12.68 11.71
CA ILE A 50 -9.52 12.22 11.26
C ILE A 50 -8.66 11.74 12.44
N GLY A 51 -8.74 12.37 13.61
CA GLY A 51 -8.00 11.95 14.80
C GLY A 51 -8.53 10.65 15.42
N ARG A 52 -9.85 10.43 15.35
CA ARG A 52 -10.54 9.18 15.75
C ARG A 52 -10.40 8.07 14.73
N MET A 53 -10.14 8.42 13.48
CA MET A 53 -9.50 7.51 12.53
C MET A 53 -8.07 7.32 13.03
N GLU A 54 -7.98 6.58 14.13
CA GLU A 54 -6.75 6.07 14.71
C GLU A 54 -5.83 5.76 13.55
N LYS A 55 -4.57 6.17 13.64
CA LYS A 55 -3.50 5.60 12.83
C LYS A 55 -3.47 4.10 13.16
N ARG A 56 -4.48 3.35 12.70
CA ARG A 56 -4.36 2.00 12.21
C ARG A 56 -3.32 2.16 11.13
N GLU A 57 -2.07 2.18 11.58
CA GLU A 57 -1.09 1.28 11.08
C GLU A 57 -1.50 0.83 9.68
N LEU A 58 -0.98 1.54 8.69
CA LEU A 58 -0.60 0.93 7.42
C LEU A 58 0.34 -0.28 7.63
N GLU A 59 0.43 -0.87 8.82
CA GLU A 59 0.80 -2.26 9.07
C GLU A 59 -0.36 -3.23 8.76
N GLN A 60 -1.52 -2.77 8.29
CA GLN A 60 -2.49 -3.65 7.65
C GLN A 60 -1.94 -4.14 6.30
N ARG A 61 -1.17 -5.22 6.40
CA ARG A 61 -0.98 -6.23 5.36
C ARG A 61 -0.08 -5.86 4.19
N VAL A 62 1.13 -5.36 4.48
CA VAL A 62 2.27 -6.08 3.91
C VAL A 62 2.51 -7.30 4.80
N PHE A 63 1.55 -8.23 4.82
CA PHE A 63 1.93 -9.63 4.74
C PHE A 63 2.54 -9.81 3.34
N SER A 64 3.68 -9.16 3.09
CA SER A 64 4.67 -9.83 2.29
C SER A 64 5.01 -10.99 3.20
N GLU A 65 4.33 -12.11 2.95
CA GLU A 65 4.73 -13.41 3.42
C GLU A 65 6.14 -13.54 2.85
N TYR A 66 7.11 -13.00 3.61
CA TYR A 66 8.47 -12.87 3.18
C TYR A 66 8.99 -14.28 3.23
N ASN A 67 8.79 -15.01 2.14
CA ASN A 67 9.29 -16.35 1.95
C ASN A 67 10.81 -16.23 2.04
N SER A 68 11.33 -16.56 3.21
CA SER A 68 12.70 -16.25 3.55
C SER A 68 13.61 -17.28 2.88
N TYR A 69 14.07 -16.95 1.67
CA TYR A 69 14.98 -17.80 0.88
C TYR A 69 16.38 -17.93 1.51
N PHE A 70 16.66 -17.27 2.64
CA PHE A 70 17.95 -17.31 3.34
C PHE A 70 18.36 -18.74 3.74
N GLN A 71 17.39 -19.63 3.98
CA GLN A 71 17.63 -21.01 4.41
C GLN A 71 18.41 -21.80 3.34
N TRP A 72 18.16 -21.53 2.06
CA TRP A 72 18.91 -22.16 0.96
C TRP A 72 20.37 -21.72 0.95
N PHE A 73 20.64 -20.43 1.21
CA PHE A 73 22.00 -19.91 1.29
C PHE A 73 22.76 -20.48 2.49
N VAL A 74 22.10 -20.57 3.66
CA VAL A 74 22.68 -21.20 4.86
C VAL A 74 22.93 -22.69 4.64
N GLY A 75 21.98 -23.40 4.03
CA GLY A 75 22.13 -24.81 3.69
C GLY A 75 23.29 -25.07 2.74
N LEU A 76 23.46 -24.24 1.70
CA LEU A 76 24.59 -24.33 0.78
C LEU A 76 25.92 -24.04 1.47
N ALA A 77 25.99 -23.03 2.34
CA ALA A 77 27.20 -22.71 3.10
C ALA A 77 27.61 -23.86 4.03
N LEU A 78 26.64 -24.45 4.74
CA LEU A 78 26.89 -25.62 5.59
C LEU A 78 27.34 -26.83 4.77
N LEU A 79 26.73 -27.08 3.61
CA LEU A 79 27.13 -28.17 2.72
C LEU A 79 28.58 -28.00 2.24
N LEU A 80 28.97 -26.79 1.82
CA LEU A 80 30.35 -26.52 1.40
C LEU A 80 31.35 -26.71 2.55
N LEU A 81 30.99 -26.31 3.76
CA LEU A 81 31.81 -26.51 4.96
C LEU A 81 31.97 -28.00 5.29
N PHE A 82 30.91 -28.79 5.16
CA PHE A 82 31.01 -30.25 5.27
C PHE A 82 31.90 -30.85 4.17
N LEU A 83 31.79 -30.35 2.94
CA LEU A 83 32.62 -30.81 1.83
C LEU A 83 34.10 -30.51 2.07
N GLU A 84 34.43 -29.34 2.62
CA GLU A 84 35.78 -28.97 3.05
C GLU A 84 36.31 -29.95 4.11
N PHE A 85 35.50 -30.29 5.11
CA PHE A 85 35.89 -31.26 6.13
C PHE A 85 36.11 -32.67 5.55
N LEU A 86 35.33 -33.06 4.53
CA LEU A 86 35.47 -34.33 3.83
C LEU A 86 36.66 -34.35 2.85
N LEU A 87 37.11 -33.19 2.35
CA LEU A 87 38.26 -33.09 1.46
C LEU A 87 39.55 -33.15 2.28
N PRO A 88 40.32 -34.25 2.23
CA PRO A 88 41.62 -34.28 2.89
C PRO A 88 42.55 -33.26 2.21
N TYR A 89 43.27 -32.46 2.99
CA TYR A 89 44.28 -31.47 2.57
C TYR A 89 45.39 -32.02 1.64
N ARG A 90 45.39 -33.33 1.36
CA ARG A 90 46.27 -33.93 0.36
C ARG A 90 45.75 -33.61 -1.04
N SER A 91 46.46 -32.69 -1.69
CA SER A 91 46.46 -32.45 -3.14
C SER A 91 46.20 -33.75 -3.91
N SER A 92 44.94 -33.94 -4.30
CA SER A 92 44.55 -35.00 -5.22
C SER A 92 44.97 -34.53 -6.60
N GLN A 93 46.09 -35.07 -7.09
CA GLN A 93 46.56 -34.96 -8.48
C GLN A 93 45.58 -35.59 -9.50
N ARG A 94 44.27 -35.66 -9.21
CA ARG A 94 43.23 -36.23 -10.10
C ARG A 94 42.47 -35.19 -10.90
N LEU A 95 42.85 -33.91 -10.81
CA LEU A 95 42.31 -32.83 -11.66
C LEU A 95 43.28 -32.38 -12.76
N THR A 96 44.48 -32.95 -12.83
CA THR A 96 45.40 -32.75 -13.96
C THR A 96 45.11 -33.80 -15.02
N GLY A 97 44.11 -33.55 -15.87
CA GLY A 97 43.84 -34.45 -17.01
C GLY A 97 42.44 -34.36 -17.63
N LYS A 98 41.70 -33.27 -17.43
CA LYS A 98 40.50 -33.00 -18.22
C LYS A 98 40.68 -31.65 -18.88
N ASP A 99 41.27 -31.67 -20.08
CA ASP A 99 41.21 -30.57 -21.03
C ASP A 99 39.73 -30.24 -21.26
N LEU A 100 39.27 -29.16 -20.64
CA LEU A 100 37.88 -28.71 -20.69
C LEU A 100 37.68 -27.52 -21.64
N PHE A 101 38.71 -27.17 -22.42
CA PHE A 101 38.66 -26.11 -23.43
C PHE A 101 39.60 -26.42 -24.60
N ASP A 102 39.34 -27.51 -25.31
CA ASP A 102 39.84 -27.64 -26.68
C ASP A 102 38.72 -27.13 -27.62
N VAL A 103 39.06 -26.13 -28.43
CA VAL A 103 38.19 -25.42 -29.39
C VAL A 103 38.35 -26.05 -30.77
#